data_AF-A0A522Q370-F1
#
_entry.id   AF-A0A522Q370-F1
#
_cell.length_a   1.000
_cell.length_b   1.000
_cell.length_c   1.000
_cell.angle_alpha   90.00
_cell.angle_beta   90.00
_cell.angle_gamma   90.00
#
_symmetry.space_group_name_H-M   'P 1'
#
loop_
_entity.id
_entity.type
_entity.pdbx_description
1 polymer ?
#
loop_
_entity_poly.entity_id
_entity_poly.type
_entity_poly.pdbx_seq_one_letter_code
_entity_poly.pdbx_strand_id
1 'polypeptide(L)'
;MAKKSGGDWRCVYALDQRRRPVSGSSKELAEAIRHGADLRIYTEFFHDEHINTASTEHELIREVADFRVTYLLESRWTAGIVTLRLPISLPEGFGPRPSMSFFLYNEDGLQGIARPHLDRSRATGKPGPSHIKDHKEMPKYHELENWDEGTNAPSSSFFYEFDVFRFLVNEGWEEVFAHTGDGTVESGSLEALVEGFARGREVKVSVRGLCADMEAPHTGIGHEVFIQTGSCYYYSERKQFIAGSHPVVRVRPAIPLQYMSKGWDFGWLMLRTDGLVVRWLVDPYTLQFQKSQSRHSIRWFVR
;
A
#
# COMPACT_ATOMS: atom_id res chain seq x y z
N MET A 1 -20.03 -7.52 -28.39
CA MET A 1 -18.79 -7.86 -27.67
C MET A 1 -19.15 -8.17 -26.24
N ALA A 2 -18.91 -9.40 -25.78
CA ALA A 2 -19.21 -9.79 -24.40
C ALA A 2 -18.30 -8.99 -23.44
N LYS A 3 -18.90 -8.27 -22.50
CA LYS A 3 -18.19 -7.67 -21.36
C LYS A 3 -17.47 -8.80 -20.63
N LYS A 4 -16.14 -8.71 -20.48
CA LYS A 4 -15.40 -9.59 -19.57
C LYS A 4 -16.01 -9.40 -18.18
N SER A 5 -16.76 -10.41 -17.71
CA SER A 5 -17.12 -10.56 -16.29
C SER A 5 -15.82 -10.59 -15.48
N GLY A 6 -15.83 -9.97 -14.29
CA GLY A 6 -14.67 -9.60 -13.47
C GLY A 6 -13.43 -10.49 -13.64
N GLY A 7 -12.30 -9.88 -13.99
CA GLY A 7 -11.08 -10.60 -14.34
C GLY A 7 -10.61 -11.53 -13.23
N ASP A 8 -10.23 -12.75 -13.58
CA ASP A 8 -9.59 -13.69 -12.66
C ASP A 8 -8.24 -13.14 -12.18
N TRP A 9 -7.84 -13.51 -10.95
CA TRP A 9 -6.51 -13.21 -10.44
C TRP A 9 -5.46 -13.97 -11.25
N ARG A 10 -4.43 -13.27 -11.73
CA ARG A 10 -3.34 -13.87 -12.50
C ARG A 10 -1.97 -13.49 -11.92
N CYS A 11 -1.02 -14.42 -11.95
CA CYS A 11 0.37 -14.14 -11.62
C CYS A 11 1.04 -13.44 -12.81
N VAL A 12 1.60 -12.25 -12.59
CA VAL A 12 2.27 -11.45 -13.63
C VAL A 12 3.77 -11.32 -13.41
N TYR A 13 4.24 -11.70 -12.23
CA TYR A 13 5.63 -11.65 -11.88
C TYR A 13 5.89 -12.60 -10.70
N ALA A 14 6.99 -13.34 -10.74
CA ALA A 14 7.39 -14.21 -9.65
C ALA A 14 8.90 -14.17 -9.43
N LEU A 15 9.30 -14.32 -8.17
CA LEU A 15 10.70 -14.39 -7.74
C LEU A 15 10.97 -15.70 -7.00
N ASP A 16 12.21 -16.16 -7.09
CA ASP A 16 12.75 -17.23 -6.24
C ASP A 16 13.25 -16.72 -4.88
N GLN A 17 13.78 -17.64 -4.07
CA GLN A 17 14.42 -17.37 -2.78
C GLN A 17 15.54 -16.32 -2.83
N ARG A 18 16.24 -16.21 -3.95
CA ARG A 18 17.30 -15.22 -4.17
C ARG A 18 16.76 -13.91 -4.73
N ARG A 19 15.44 -13.74 -4.74
CA ARG A 19 14.69 -12.61 -5.30
C ARG A 19 14.97 -12.41 -6.79
N ARG A 20 15.30 -13.49 -7.51
CA ARG A 20 15.54 -13.45 -8.96
C ARG A 20 14.24 -13.72 -9.71
N PRO A 21 13.98 -13.02 -10.81
CA PRO A 21 12.85 -13.31 -11.69
C PRO A 21 12.84 -14.78 -12.15
N VAL A 22 11.72 -15.48 -11.93
CA VAL A 22 11.51 -16.84 -12.46
C VAL A 22 10.37 -16.92 -13.48
N SER A 23 9.45 -15.95 -13.48
CA SER A 23 8.40 -15.83 -14.51
C SER A 23 7.83 -14.41 -14.54
N GLY A 24 7.24 -14.02 -15.67
CA GLY A 24 6.65 -12.69 -15.85
C GLY A 24 7.69 -11.57 -15.83
N SER A 25 7.27 -10.34 -15.52
CA SER A 25 8.20 -9.21 -15.42
C SER A 25 7.68 -8.08 -14.53
N SER A 26 8.59 -7.29 -13.94
CA SER A 26 8.22 -6.07 -13.23
C SER A 26 7.54 -5.04 -14.13
N LYS A 27 7.87 -5.01 -15.44
CA LYS A 27 7.18 -4.16 -16.42
C LYS A 27 5.70 -4.52 -16.55
N GLU A 28 5.38 -5.81 -16.61
CA GLU A 28 3.99 -6.28 -16.68
C GLU A 28 3.23 -5.97 -15.39
N LEU A 29 3.89 -6.13 -14.23
CA LEU A 29 3.33 -5.71 -12.94
C LEU A 29 3.04 -4.21 -12.91
N ALA A 30 3.99 -3.36 -13.32
CA ALA A 30 3.82 -1.92 -13.38
C ALA A 30 2.70 -1.49 -14.34
N GLU A 31 2.54 -2.20 -15.47
CA GLU A 31 1.43 -1.98 -16.40
C GLU A 31 0.07 -2.30 -15.77
N ALA A 32 -0.05 -3.45 -15.11
CA ALA A 32 -1.28 -3.83 -14.41
C ALA A 32 -1.66 -2.79 -13.33
N ILE A 33 -0.69 -2.37 -12.52
CA ILE A 33 -0.93 -1.33 -11.50
C ILE A 33 -1.29 0.01 -12.13
N ARG A 34 -0.67 0.40 -13.25
CA ARG A 34 -1.04 1.64 -13.97
C ARG A 34 -2.50 1.64 -14.42
N HIS A 35 -3.05 0.48 -14.76
CA HIS A 35 -4.46 0.28 -15.09
C HIS A 35 -5.36 0.11 -13.86
N GLY A 36 -4.84 0.35 -12.65
CA GLY A 36 -5.61 0.30 -11.42
C GLY A 36 -5.87 -1.11 -10.93
N ALA A 37 -5.08 -2.12 -11.33
CA ALA A 37 -5.26 -3.48 -10.84
C ALA A 37 -5.19 -3.59 -9.30
N ASP A 38 -5.91 -4.54 -8.73
CA ASP A 38 -5.69 -4.94 -7.34
C ASP A 38 -4.45 -5.83 -7.25
N LEU A 39 -3.76 -5.80 -6.11
CA LEU A 39 -2.53 -6.54 -5.88
C LEU A 39 -2.67 -7.47 -4.67
N ARG A 40 -2.29 -8.73 -4.88
CA ARG A 40 -1.99 -9.69 -3.83
C ARG A 40 -0.59 -10.23 -4.03
N ILE A 41 0.09 -10.53 -2.93
CA ILE A 41 1.39 -11.20 -3.00
C ILE A 41 1.26 -12.52 -2.26
N TYR A 42 1.64 -13.58 -2.96
CA TYR A 42 1.72 -14.94 -2.45
C TYR A 42 3.17 -15.26 -2.09
N THR A 43 3.38 -15.84 -0.91
CA THR A 43 4.70 -16.25 -0.40
C THR A 43 4.67 -17.68 0.15
N GLU A 44 5.82 -18.35 0.10
CA GLU A 44 6.05 -19.68 0.67
C GLU A 44 7.24 -19.66 1.64
N PHE A 45 7.07 -20.24 2.82
CA PHE A 45 8.12 -20.37 3.84
C PHE A 45 7.80 -21.44 4.87
N PHE A 46 8.80 -21.93 5.60
CA PHE A 46 8.59 -22.91 6.67
C PHE A 46 8.34 -22.25 8.03
N HIS A 47 7.47 -22.87 8.84
CA HIS A 47 7.10 -22.39 10.16
C HIS A 47 8.30 -22.17 11.09
N ASP A 48 9.19 -23.16 11.18
CA ASP A 48 10.41 -23.17 11.99
C ASP A 48 11.54 -22.28 11.44
N GLU A 49 11.37 -21.68 10.27
CA GLU A 49 12.31 -20.68 9.74
C GLU A 49 11.82 -19.25 9.97
N HIS A 50 10.49 -19.03 9.92
CA HIS A 50 9.89 -17.69 9.86
C HIS A 50 9.03 -17.32 11.07
N ILE A 51 8.17 -18.22 11.53
CA ILE A 51 7.14 -17.92 12.55
C ILE A 51 7.68 -18.14 13.95
N ASN A 52 8.25 -19.32 14.19
CA ASN A 52 8.82 -19.68 15.48
C ASN A 52 10.03 -20.59 15.28
N THR A 53 11.22 -19.99 15.32
CA THR A 53 12.47 -20.71 15.05
C THR A 53 12.91 -21.65 16.17
N ALA A 54 12.23 -21.61 17.32
CA ALA A 54 12.40 -22.60 18.38
C ALA A 54 11.43 -23.79 18.24
N SER A 55 10.50 -23.75 17.28
CA SER A 55 9.57 -24.85 17.02
C SER A 55 10.29 -26.02 16.35
N THR A 56 9.76 -27.23 16.54
CA THR A 56 10.17 -28.42 15.77
C THR A 56 9.26 -28.67 14.57
N GLU A 57 8.27 -27.80 14.36
CA GLU A 57 7.30 -27.87 13.29
C GLU A 57 7.88 -27.35 11.98
N HIS A 58 8.27 -28.26 11.09
CA HIS A 58 8.77 -27.95 9.76
C HIS A 58 7.64 -28.05 8.70
N GLU A 59 6.62 -27.20 8.85
CA GLU A 59 5.49 -27.14 7.92
C GLU A 59 5.63 -25.98 6.93
N LEU A 60 5.33 -26.25 5.65
CA LEU A 60 5.28 -25.24 4.59
C LEU A 60 4.02 -24.38 4.74
N ILE A 61 4.23 -23.10 5.01
CA ILE A 61 3.18 -22.07 5.05
C ILE A 61 3.07 -21.42 3.67
N ARG A 62 1.82 -21.26 3.22
CA ARG A 62 1.45 -20.52 2.00
C ARG A 62 0.64 -19.29 2.41
N GLU A 63 1.26 -18.11 2.38
CA GLU A 63 0.59 -16.85 2.72
C GLU A 63 0.13 -16.14 1.45
N VAL A 64 -1.07 -15.55 1.48
CA VAL A 64 -1.53 -14.57 0.49
C VAL A 64 -1.97 -13.33 1.23
N ALA A 65 -1.28 -12.21 0.99
CA ALA A 65 -1.62 -10.92 1.57
C ALA A 65 -2.24 -9.98 0.53
N ASP A 66 -3.20 -9.17 0.98
CA ASP A 66 -3.93 -8.19 0.16
C ASP A 66 -3.33 -6.78 0.34
N PHE A 67 -2.82 -6.21 -0.76
CA PHE A 67 -2.12 -4.94 -0.79
C PHE A 67 -3.04 -3.86 -1.35
N ARG A 68 -3.86 -3.29 -0.47
CA ARG A 68 -4.94 -2.34 -0.84
C ARG A 68 -4.47 -0.93 -1.19
N VAL A 69 -3.21 -0.61 -0.91
CA VAL A 69 -2.56 0.61 -1.38
C VAL A 69 -1.40 0.19 -2.28
N THR A 70 -1.42 0.61 -3.54
CA THR A 70 -0.31 0.35 -4.47
C THR A 70 0.30 1.66 -4.95
N TYR A 71 1.62 1.63 -5.13
CA TYR A 71 2.41 2.74 -5.63
C TYR A 71 2.92 2.40 -7.02
N LEU A 72 2.83 3.38 -7.92
CA LEU A 72 3.58 3.40 -9.17
C LEU A 72 4.54 4.58 -9.13
N LEU A 73 5.84 4.28 -9.02
CA LEU A 73 6.93 5.24 -8.85
C LEU A 73 7.68 5.39 -10.18
N GLU A 74 7.85 6.63 -10.62
CA GLU A 74 8.43 7.02 -11.93
C GLU A 74 7.82 6.25 -13.12
N SER A 75 6.56 5.84 -13.00
CA SER A 75 5.87 4.98 -13.99
C SER A 75 6.55 3.62 -14.25
N ARG A 76 7.51 3.19 -13.42
CA ARG A 76 8.38 2.03 -13.70
C ARG A 76 8.58 1.07 -12.53
N TRP A 77 8.32 1.50 -11.29
CA TRP A 77 8.55 0.68 -10.10
C TRP A 77 7.26 0.54 -9.30
N THR A 78 6.94 -0.68 -8.92
CA THR A 78 5.74 -1.00 -8.14
C THR A 78 6.07 -1.38 -6.71
N ALA A 79 5.25 -0.89 -5.78
CA ALA A 79 5.21 -1.37 -4.41
C ALA A 79 3.75 -1.49 -3.94
N GLY A 80 3.49 -2.40 -3.01
CA GLY A 80 2.20 -2.55 -2.33
C GLY A 80 2.34 -2.36 -0.83
N ILE A 81 1.29 -1.87 -0.18
CA ILE A 81 1.18 -1.80 1.28
C ILE A 81 -0.11 -2.48 1.77
N VAL A 82 0.02 -3.34 2.77
CA VAL A 82 -1.10 -3.93 3.51
C VAL A 82 -1.62 -2.91 4.52
N THR A 83 -2.92 -2.63 4.53
CA THR A 83 -3.52 -1.61 5.41
C THR A 83 -4.43 -2.15 6.51
N LEU A 84 -4.77 -3.45 6.44
CA LEU A 84 -5.72 -4.10 7.36
C LEU A 84 -5.12 -5.36 8.00
N ARG A 85 -3.91 -5.25 8.55
CA ARG A 85 -3.24 -6.34 9.27
C ARG A 85 -2.91 -5.92 10.69
N LEU A 86 -3.48 -6.61 11.66
CA LEU A 86 -2.98 -6.64 13.04
C LEU A 86 -1.86 -7.68 13.13
N PRO A 87 -0.95 -7.61 14.13
CA PRO A 87 0.03 -8.66 14.33
C PRO A 87 -0.69 -9.99 14.57
N ILE A 88 -0.44 -10.98 13.70
CA ILE A 88 -0.96 -12.35 13.85
C ILE A 88 0.19 -13.20 14.40
N SER A 89 -0.10 -13.94 15.47
CA SER A 89 0.76 -14.99 16.00
C SER A 89 0.18 -16.32 15.55
N LEU A 90 0.72 -16.86 14.47
CA LEU A 90 0.27 -18.14 13.95
C LEU A 90 0.73 -19.28 14.85
N PRO A 91 -0.06 -20.37 14.95
CA PRO A 91 -1.42 -20.51 14.42
C PRO A 91 -2.55 -19.96 15.33
N GLU A 92 -2.27 -19.52 16.55
CA GLU A 92 -3.30 -19.43 17.61
C GLU A 92 -4.04 -18.09 17.73
N GLY A 93 -3.52 -16.97 17.23
CA GLY A 93 -4.24 -15.69 17.36
C GLY A 93 -3.48 -14.43 17.01
N PHE A 94 -3.63 -13.41 17.84
CA PHE A 94 -3.02 -12.09 17.64
C PHE A 94 -1.79 -11.90 18.54
N GLY A 95 -0.87 -11.05 18.06
CA GLY A 95 0.31 -10.63 18.81
C GLY A 95 -0.04 -9.86 20.08
N PRO A 96 0.91 -9.76 21.02
CA PRO A 96 0.64 -9.36 22.39
C PRO A 96 0.32 -7.85 22.57
N ARG A 97 0.71 -7.01 21.61
CA ARG A 97 0.57 -5.54 21.72
C ARG A 97 -0.33 -4.99 20.62
N PRO A 98 -1.44 -4.29 20.96
CA PRO A 98 -2.31 -3.64 19.99
C PRO A 98 -1.53 -2.70 19.06
N SER A 99 -1.51 -3.06 17.78
CA SER A 99 -0.80 -2.31 16.72
C SER A 99 -1.35 -2.67 15.35
N MET A 100 -1.08 -1.81 14.36
CA MET A 100 -1.18 -2.21 12.95
C MET A 100 0.17 -2.72 12.46
N SER A 101 0.18 -3.58 11.45
CA SER A 101 1.39 -4.03 10.75
C SER A 101 1.25 -3.66 9.27
N PHE A 102 1.71 -2.46 8.92
CA PHE A 102 1.75 -1.99 7.54
C PHE A 102 2.95 -2.61 6.84
N PHE A 103 2.76 -3.83 6.34
CA PHE A 103 3.76 -4.49 5.51
C PHE A 103 3.80 -3.84 4.13
N LEU A 104 5.01 -3.55 3.68
CA LEU A 104 5.32 -2.99 2.39
C LEU A 104 6.16 -3.99 1.61
N TYR A 105 5.79 -4.25 0.36
CA TYR A 105 6.54 -5.13 -0.54
C TYR A 105 6.83 -4.39 -1.83
N ASN A 106 8.09 -4.33 -2.22
CA ASN A 106 8.54 -3.85 -3.52
C ASN A 106 8.55 -4.98 -4.55
N GLU A 107 8.52 -4.62 -5.84
CA GLU A 107 8.60 -5.59 -6.94
C GLU A 107 9.86 -6.46 -6.90
N ASP A 108 10.98 -6.00 -6.32
CA ASP A 108 12.24 -6.75 -6.19
C ASP A 108 12.30 -7.66 -4.95
N GLY A 109 11.17 -7.84 -4.25
CA GLY A 109 11.07 -8.64 -3.04
C GLY A 109 11.68 -7.97 -1.79
N LEU A 110 12.14 -6.71 -1.89
CA LEU A 110 12.47 -5.92 -0.71
C LEU A 110 11.19 -5.62 0.09
N GLN A 111 11.25 -5.84 1.39
CA GLN A 111 10.13 -5.70 2.30
C GLN A 111 10.38 -4.58 3.31
N GLY A 112 9.31 -4.10 3.90
CA GLY A 112 9.35 -3.22 5.05
C GLY A 112 8.14 -3.44 5.94
N ILE A 113 8.26 -2.99 7.19
CA ILE A 113 7.14 -2.96 8.11
C ILE A 113 7.15 -1.66 8.88
N ALA A 114 6.00 -0.99 8.94
CA ALA A 114 5.72 0.07 9.89
C ALA A 114 4.66 -0.41 10.88
N ARG A 115 4.91 -0.20 12.17
CA ARG A 115 4.05 -0.72 13.25
C ARG A 115 3.62 0.38 14.20
N PRO A 116 2.57 1.17 13.88
CA PRO A 116 2.03 2.11 14.84
C PRO A 116 1.36 1.34 15.99
N HIS A 117 1.81 1.59 17.21
CA HIS A 117 1.17 1.07 18.41
C HIS A 117 -0.08 1.88 18.72
N LEU A 118 -1.18 1.19 19.08
CA LEU A 118 -2.51 1.79 19.27
C LEU A 118 -2.93 1.83 20.75
N ASP A 119 -2.07 1.34 21.64
CA ASP A 119 -2.34 1.17 23.07
C ASP A 119 -2.15 2.46 23.89
N ARG A 120 -1.65 3.54 23.26
CA ARG A 120 -1.30 4.82 23.90
C ARG A 120 -0.24 4.70 25.00
N SER A 121 0.51 3.59 25.03
CA SER A 121 1.62 3.42 25.95
C SER A 121 2.67 4.49 25.70
N ARG A 122 3.30 4.98 26.78
CA ARG A 122 4.31 6.04 26.68
C ARG A 122 5.54 5.53 25.91
N ALA A 123 5.92 6.24 24.86
CA ALA A 123 7.17 6.02 24.15
C ALA A 123 8.39 6.25 25.07
N THR A 124 9.39 5.37 24.96
CA THR A 124 10.65 5.43 25.72
C THR A 124 11.83 5.84 24.83
N GLY A 125 11.72 5.63 23.52
CA GLY A 125 12.71 5.99 22.51
C GLY A 125 12.47 7.38 21.90
N LYS A 126 13.34 7.74 20.93
CA LYS A 126 13.25 8.97 20.13
C LYS A 126 13.24 8.62 18.65
N PRO A 127 12.58 9.42 17.80
CA PRO A 127 12.64 9.20 16.36
C PRO A 127 14.08 9.33 15.82
N GLY A 128 14.46 8.43 14.91
CA GLY A 128 15.76 8.38 14.26
C GLY A 128 16.22 6.96 13.94
N PRO A 129 17.44 6.81 13.36
CA PRO A 129 18.04 5.50 13.13
C PRO A 129 18.15 4.73 14.43
N SER A 130 17.89 3.43 14.36
CA SER A 130 17.99 2.48 15.48
C SER A 130 18.94 1.35 15.13
N HIS A 131 19.38 0.59 16.13
CA HIS A 131 20.32 -0.50 15.92
C HIS A 131 19.66 -1.63 15.13
N ILE A 132 20.34 -2.16 14.10
CA ILE A 132 19.89 -3.35 13.36
C ILE A 132 20.05 -4.56 14.29
N LYS A 133 18.98 -5.32 14.52
CA LYS A 133 19.03 -6.43 15.49
C LYS A 133 19.80 -7.62 14.93
N ASP A 134 20.43 -8.38 15.82
CA ASP A 134 21.05 -9.64 15.46
C ASP A 134 19.98 -10.72 15.35
N HIS A 135 19.76 -11.25 14.15
CA HIS A 135 18.74 -12.26 13.84
C HIS A 135 19.37 -13.61 13.49
N LYS A 136 20.46 -14.00 14.15
CA LYS A 136 21.15 -15.30 13.91
C LYS A 136 20.23 -16.53 13.92
N GLU A 137 19.19 -16.50 14.74
CA GLU A 137 18.21 -17.59 14.84
C GLU A 137 17.24 -17.63 13.65
N MET A 138 17.20 -16.59 12.82
CA MET A 138 16.38 -16.47 11.61
C MET A 138 17.28 -16.28 10.37
N PRO A 139 18.00 -17.32 9.90
CA PRO A 139 19.03 -17.18 8.88
C PRO A 139 18.55 -16.65 7.53
N LYS A 140 17.24 -16.79 7.23
CA LYS A 140 16.58 -16.26 6.02
C LYS A 140 16.10 -14.81 6.16
N TYR A 141 16.20 -14.20 7.34
CA TYR A 141 15.78 -12.82 7.60
C TYR A 141 16.98 -11.87 7.65
N HIS A 142 16.92 -10.82 6.84
CA HIS A 142 17.99 -9.85 6.70
C HIS A 142 17.44 -8.44 6.92
N GLU A 143 17.58 -7.93 8.14
CA GLU A 143 17.26 -6.54 8.47
C GLU A 143 18.31 -5.60 7.87
N LEU A 144 17.87 -4.58 7.14
CA LEU A 144 18.72 -3.62 6.45
C LEU A 144 18.74 -2.26 7.14
N GLU A 145 17.57 -1.85 7.63
CA GLU A 145 17.40 -0.59 8.33
C GLU A 145 16.39 -0.76 9.46
N ASN A 146 16.62 -0.08 10.57
CA ASN A 146 15.71 -0.03 11.69
C ASN A 146 15.55 1.43 12.13
N TRP A 147 14.32 1.85 12.38
CA TRP A 147 13.96 3.23 12.67
C TRP A 147 13.01 3.29 13.87
N ASP A 148 13.22 4.32 14.68
CA ASP A 148 12.31 4.73 15.74
C ASP A 148 12.01 3.66 16.80
N GLU A 149 13.00 2.84 17.13
CA GLU A 149 12.88 1.85 18.21
C GLU A 149 12.48 2.51 19.54
N GLY A 150 11.57 1.86 20.26
CA GLY A 150 11.04 2.38 21.53
C GLY A 150 10.06 3.56 21.38
N THR A 151 9.77 4.02 20.15
CA THR A 151 8.71 4.99 19.90
C THR A 151 7.35 4.32 19.73
N ASN A 152 6.32 5.12 19.44
CA ASN A 152 5.00 4.60 19.05
C ASN A 152 4.95 4.09 17.60
N ALA A 153 5.97 4.37 16.80
CA ALA A 153 5.97 4.17 15.35
C ALA A 153 7.25 3.46 14.84
N PRO A 154 7.70 2.35 15.45
CA PRO A 154 8.85 1.62 14.94
C PRO A 154 8.61 1.16 13.50
N SER A 155 9.68 1.21 12.70
CA SER A 155 9.65 0.69 11.34
C SER A 155 11.01 0.14 10.92
N SER A 156 11.01 -0.82 10.02
CA SER A 156 12.23 -1.39 9.48
C SER A 156 12.07 -1.80 8.02
N SER A 157 13.20 -1.85 7.32
CA SER A 157 13.32 -2.39 5.97
C SER A 157 14.16 -3.66 6.05
N PHE A 158 13.73 -4.71 5.36
CA PHE A 158 14.36 -6.03 5.43
C PHE A 158 14.07 -6.81 4.15
N PHE A 159 14.74 -7.94 3.97
CA PHE A 159 14.20 -8.98 3.09
C PHE A 159 14.20 -10.31 3.84
N TYR A 160 13.13 -11.07 3.63
CA TYR A 160 13.09 -12.47 3.98
C TYR A 160 13.26 -13.28 2.71
N GLU A 161 14.16 -14.26 2.73
CA GLU A 161 14.38 -15.22 1.64
C GLU A 161 13.25 -16.24 1.55
N PHE A 162 12.04 -15.80 1.17
CA PHE A 162 10.91 -16.71 0.94
C PHE A 162 11.16 -17.58 -0.28
N ASP A 163 10.78 -18.85 -0.21
CA ASP A 163 11.06 -19.81 -1.28
C ASP A 163 10.39 -19.39 -2.61
N VAL A 164 9.24 -18.73 -2.49
CA VAL A 164 8.46 -18.19 -3.62
C VAL A 164 7.93 -16.81 -3.28
N PHE A 165 8.00 -15.89 -4.26
CA PHE A 165 7.13 -14.72 -4.34
C PHE A 165 6.31 -14.80 -5.62
N ARG A 166 5.00 -14.53 -5.56
CA ARG A 166 4.15 -14.34 -6.74
C ARG A 166 3.31 -13.08 -6.58
N PHE A 167 3.45 -12.16 -7.53
CA PHE A 167 2.65 -10.95 -7.63
C PHE A 167 1.40 -11.27 -8.46
N LEU A 168 0.27 -11.33 -7.78
CA LEU A 168 -1.03 -11.66 -8.34
C LEU A 168 -1.82 -10.38 -8.55
N VAL A 169 -2.36 -10.17 -9.75
CA VAL A 169 -3.14 -8.97 -10.07
C VAL A 169 -4.55 -9.31 -10.53
N ASN A 170 -5.47 -8.39 -10.26
CA ASN A 170 -6.82 -8.40 -10.81
C ASN A 170 -7.07 -7.10 -11.59
N GLU A 171 -7.13 -7.21 -12.92
CA GLU A 171 -7.29 -6.08 -13.85
C GLU A 171 -8.77 -5.80 -14.20
N GLY A 172 -9.70 -6.12 -13.32
CA GLY A 172 -11.13 -5.92 -13.55
C GLY A 172 -11.60 -4.45 -13.51
N TRP A 173 -10.70 -3.50 -13.30
CA TRP A 173 -11.01 -2.08 -13.16
C TRP A 173 -11.02 -1.36 -14.51
N GLU A 174 -12.01 -0.49 -14.71
CA GLU A 174 -12.16 0.34 -15.90
C GLU A 174 -11.99 1.81 -15.50
N GLU A 175 -11.00 2.50 -16.06
CA GLU A 175 -10.90 3.97 -15.94
C GLU A 175 -12.05 4.61 -16.70
N VAL A 176 -12.88 5.38 -16.00
CA VAL A 176 -14.08 6.04 -16.58
C VAL A 176 -14.02 7.55 -16.53
N PHE A 177 -13.12 8.12 -15.74
CA PHE A 177 -12.96 9.56 -15.63
C PHE A 177 -11.56 9.92 -15.09
N ALA A 178 -10.90 10.91 -15.69
CA ALA A 178 -9.66 11.47 -15.16
C ALA A 178 -9.66 13.00 -15.27
N HIS A 179 -9.02 13.66 -14.31
CA HIS A 179 -8.86 15.10 -14.31
C HIS A 179 -7.56 15.54 -13.64
N THR A 180 -7.13 16.76 -13.94
CA THR A 180 -6.02 17.49 -13.31
C THR A 180 -6.38 18.01 -11.92
N GLY A 181 -5.42 18.62 -11.21
CA GLY A 181 -5.62 19.18 -9.87
C GLY A 181 -6.58 20.37 -9.76
N ASP A 182 -6.85 21.05 -10.86
CA ASP A 182 -7.86 22.11 -10.96
C ASP A 182 -9.22 21.61 -11.46
N GLY A 183 -9.35 20.30 -11.74
CA GLY A 183 -10.58 19.68 -12.22
C GLY A 183 -10.77 19.68 -13.73
N THR A 184 -9.75 20.10 -14.51
CA THR A 184 -9.80 19.98 -15.97
C THR A 184 -9.82 18.52 -16.37
N VAL A 185 -10.81 18.12 -17.18
CA VAL A 185 -10.98 16.74 -17.62
C VAL A 185 -9.85 16.33 -18.57
N GLU A 186 -9.20 15.21 -18.29
CA GLU A 186 -8.16 14.60 -19.12
C GLU A 186 -8.71 13.43 -19.96
N SER A 187 -9.60 12.62 -19.37
CA SER A 187 -10.19 11.45 -20.04
C SER A 187 -11.57 11.10 -19.45
N GLY A 188 -12.36 10.34 -20.21
CA GLY A 188 -13.65 9.82 -19.76
C GLY A 188 -14.70 10.91 -19.50
N SER A 189 -15.67 10.63 -18.63
CA SER A 189 -16.69 11.62 -18.26
C SER A 189 -17.23 11.41 -16.85
N LEU A 190 -17.65 12.51 -16.22
CA LEU A 190 -18.33 12.46 -14.93
C LEU A 190 -19.60 11.63 -15.02
N GLU A 191 -20.32 11.68 -16.14
CA GLU A 191 -21.52 10.88 -16.39
C GLU A 191 -21.23 9.38 -16.35
N ALA A 192 -20.10 8.93 -16.90
CA ALA A 192 -19.70 7.52 -16.89
C ALA A 192 -19.37 7.05 -15.46
N LEU A 193 -18.68 7.88 -14.67
CA LEU A 193 -18.45 7.63 -13.25
C LEU A 193 -19.78 7.58 -12.47
N VAL A 194 -20.68 8.52 -12.75
CA VAL A 194 -21.99 8.63 -12.11
C VAL A 194 -22.84 7.40 -12.39
N GLU A 195 -22.90 6.98 -13.65
CA GLU A 195 -23.64 5.78 -14.05
C GLU A 195 -23.03 4.51 -13.44
N GLY A 196 -21.69 4.43 -13.40
CA GLY A 196 -20.97 3.32 -12.80
C GLY A 196 -21.34 3.13 -11.33
N PHE A 197 -21.20 4.18 -10.51
CA PHE A 197 -21.53 4.07 -9.08
C PHE A 197 -23.03 3.84 -8.86
N ALA A 198 -23.91 4.47 -9.65
CA ALA A 198 -25.36 4.35 -9.47
C ALA A 198 -25.86 2.92 -9.75
N ARG A 199 -25.12 2.15 -10.56
CA ARG A 199 -25.35 0.71 -10.77
C ARG A 199 -24.74 -0.18 -9.68
N GLY A 200 -24.15 0.39 -8.64
CA GLY A 200 -23.53 -0.34 -7.54
C GLY A 200 -22.13 -0.90 -7.86
N ARG A 201 -21.45 -0.41 -8.90
CA ARG A 201 -20.06 -0.78 -9.17
C ARG A 201 -19.15 -0.27 -8.05
N GLU A 202 -18.11 -1.04 -7.72
CA GLU A 202 -17.09 -0.55 -6.81
C GLU A 202 -16.36 0.64 -7.43
N VAL A 203 -15.84 1.55 -6.61
CA VAL A 203 -15.08 2.72 -7.08
C VAL A 203 -13.66 2.68 -6.49
N LYS A 204 -12.66 2.95 -7.34
CA LYS A 204 -11.25 3.07 -6.97
C LYS A 204 -10.69 4.34 -7.59
N VAL A 205 -9.67 4.90 -6.96
CA VAL A 205 -8.99 6.09 -7.46
C VAL A 205 -7.50 5.87 -7.56
N SER A 206 -6.86 6.61 -8.45
CA SER A 206 -5.43 6.88 -8.40
C SER A 206 -5.20 8.36 -8.15
N VAL A 207 -4.22 8.70 -7.31
CA VAL A 207 -3.91 10.10 -6.95
C VAL A 207 -2.45 10.37 -7.25
N ARG A 208 -2.20 11.29 -8.20
CA ARG A 208 -0.84 11.69 -8.58
C ARG A 208 -0.25 12.63 -7.53
N GLY A 209 0.97 12.34 -7.07
CA GLY A 209 1.70 13.23 -6.17
C GLY A 209 1.14 13.31 -4.73
N LEU A 210 0.38 12.31 -4.28
CA LEU A 210 -0.28 12.31 -2.96
C LEU A 210 0.68 12.53 -1.77
N CYS A 211 1.94 12.14 -1.91
CA CYS A 211 2.96 12.19 -0.87
C CYS A 211 4.04 13.26 -1.13
N ALA A 212 3.83 14.16 -2.10
CA ALA A 212 4.80 15.20 -2.47
C ALA A 212 5.09 16.22 -1.35
N ASP A 213 4.21 16.31 -0.35
CA ASP A 213 4.39 17.14 0.85
C ASP A 213 5.32 16.51 1.90
N MET A 214 5.73 15.24 1.73
CA MET A 214 6.65 14.56 2.65
C MET A 214 8.13 14.81 2.34
N GLU A 215 8.44 15.51 1.26
CA GLU A 215 9.79 15.72 0.75
C GLU A 215 10.30 17.13 1.04
N ALA A 216 11.53 17.24 1.53
CA ALA A 216 12.22 18.50 1.69
C ALA A 216 13.69 18.37 1.23
N PRO A 217 14.17 19.24 0.33
CA PRO A 217 13.42 20.07 -0.63
C PRO A 217 12.71 19.21 -1.69
N HIS A 218 11.75 19.77 -2.44
CA HIS A 218 10.90 19.10 -3.45
C HIS A 218 11.65 18.54 -4.68
N THR A 219 12.62 17.66 -4.46
CA THR A 219 13.35 16.90 -5.48
C THR A 219 12.77 15.50 -5.65
N GLY A 220 11.49 15.34 -5.31
CA GLY A 220 10.80 14.06 -5.33
C GLY A 220 10.72 13.38 -6.66
N ILE A 221 10.58 12.07 -6.58
CA ILE A 221 10.25 11.27 -7.76
C ILE A 221 8.74 11.34 -8.05
N GLY A 222 8.40 11.33 -9.34
CA GLY A 222 7.00 11.25 -9.77
C GLY A 222 6.35 9.97 -9.24
N HIS A 223 5.15 10.07 -8.68
CA HIS A 223 4.46 8.91 -8.10
C HIS A 223 2.95 9.01 -8.23
N GLU A 224 2.30 7.86 -8.24
CA GLU A 224 0.85 7.71 -8.23
C GLU A 224 0.45 6.63 -7.22
N VAL A 225 -0.55 6.94 -6.39
CA VAL A 225 -1.03 6.05 -5.33
C VAL A 225 -2.45 5.60 -5.66
N PHE A 226 -2.70 4.29 -5.68
CA PHE A 226 -4.00 3.71 -5.99
C PHE A 226 -4.67 3.20 -4.73
N ILE A 227 -5.93 3.56 -4.53
CA ILE A 227 -6.67 3.34 -3.28
C ILE A 227 -8.13 3.05 -3.63
N GLN A 228 -8.66 1.97 -3.08
CA GLN A 228 -10.10 1.70 -3.17
C GLN A 228 -10.89 2.74 -2.35
N THR A 229 -12.08 3.07 -2.81
CA THR A 229 -12.99 3.96 -2.08
C THR A 229 -14.11 3.16 -1.42
N GLY A 230 -14.70 3.75 -0.37
CA GLY A 230 -15.91 3.26 0.26
C GLY A 230 -17.12 4.10 -0.16
N SER A 231 -17.66 4.88 0.77
CA SER A 231 -18.84 5.71 0.51
C SER A 231 -18.60 6.76 -0.58
N CYS A 232 -19.53 6.81 -1.53
CA CYS A 232 -19.54 7.74 -2.65
C CYS A 232 -20.80 8.61 -2.62
N TYR A 233 -20.69 9.86 -3.07
CA TYR A 233 -21.76 10.85 -3.07
C TYR A 233 -21.75 11.63 -4.37
N TYR A 234 -22.93 11.87 -4.94
CA TYR A 234 -23.08 12.71 -6.13
C TYR A 234 -24.05 13.85 -5.90
N TYR A 235 -23.55 15.08 -6.01
CA TYR A 235 -24.36 16.29 -5.98
C TYR A 235 -24.88 16.56 -7.40
N SER A 236 -26.14 16.20 -7.65
CA SER A 236 -26.74 16.19 -8.98
C SER A 236 -26.90 17.57 -9.62
N GLU A 237 -27.15 18.62 -8.83
CA GLU A 237 -27.23 20.01 -9.30
C GLU A 237 -25.84 20.58 -9.59
N ARG A 238 -24.89 20.39 -8.67
CA ARG A 238 -23.51 20.92 -8.78
C ARG A 238 -22.63 20.11 -9.72
N LYS A 239 -23.08 18.93 -10.16
CA LYS A 239 -22.30 17.98 -10.97
C LYS A 239 -20.95 17.67 -10.32
N GLN A 240 -21.00 17.25 -9.05
CA GLN A 240 -19.79 16.97 -8.27
C GLN A 240 -19.88 15.61 -7.61
N PHE A 241 -18.89 14.76 -7.89
CA PHE A 241 -18.76 13.46 -7.27
C PHE A 241 -17.69 13.49 -6.18
N ILE A 242 -17.97 12.80 -5.07
CA ILE A 242 -17.16 12.78 -3.86
C ILE A 242 -17.02 11.34 -3.39
N ALA A 243 -15.83 10.91 -2.99
CA ALA A 243 -15.61 9.59 -2.42
C ALA A 243 -14.74 9.66 -1.16
N GLY A 244 -15.09 8.85 -0.15
CA GLY A 244 -14.20 8.56 0.98
C GLY A 244 -13.31 7.37 0.65
N SER A 245 -12.00 7.46 0.89
CA SER A 245 -11.09 6.34 0.66
C SER A 245 -11.22 5.26 1.74
N HIS A 246 -10.83 4.02 1.41
CA HIS A 246 -10.33 3.09 2.42
C HIS A 246 -9.07 3.66 3.11
N PRO A 247 -8.60 3.07 4.23
CA PRO A 247 -7.38 3.54 4.88
C PRO A 247 -6.20 3.59 3.91
N VAL A 248 -5.47 4.70 3.92
CA VAL A 248 -4.25 4.91 3.15
C VAL A 248 -3.05 4.93 4.09
N VAL A 249 -1.92 4.38 3.63
CA VAL A 249 -0.61 4.57 4.24
C VAL A 249 0.23 5.36 3.24
N ARG A 250 0.66 6.55 3.64
CA ARG A 250 1.53 7.39 2.83
C ARG A 250 2.98 7.13 3.24
N VAL A 251 3.84 6.93 2.26
CA VAL A 251 5.27 6.74 2.45
C VAL A 251 5.99 7.71 1.54
N ARG A 252 7.05 8.34 2.05
CA ARG A 252 7.90 9.24 1.26
C ARG A 252 8.36 8.50 -0.01
N PRO A 253 8.08 9.03 -1.21
CA PRO A 253 8.43 8.36 -2.45
C PRO A 253 9.95 8.15 -2.57
N ALA A 254 10.35 6.91 -2.84
CA ALA A 254 11.72 6.51 -3.15
C ALA A 254 11.68 5.22 -3.97
N ILE A 255 12.75 4.91 -4.71
CA ILE A 255 12.93 3.62 -5.37
C ILE A 255 14.20 2.98 -4.79
N PRO A 256 14.09 1.87 -4.05
CA PRO A 256 12.85 1.20 -3.63
C PRO A 256 12.04 2.04 -2.62
N LEU A 257 10.74 1.73 -2.46
CA LEU A 257 9.90 2.35 -1.44
C LEU A 257 10.26 1.76 -0.07
N GLN A 258 10.50 2.60 0.93
CA GLN A 258 11.00 2.19 2.25
C GLN A 258 10.40 3.03 3.36
N TYR A 259 10.23 2.42 4.53
CA TYR A 259 9.91 3.18 5.74
C TYR A 259 11.17 3.82 6.32
N MET A 260 11.01 5.04 6.81
CA MET A 260 12.07 5.77 7.51
C MET A 260 11.46 6.68 8.56
N SER A 261 12.31 7.16 9.48
CA SER A 261 11.87 8.10 10.52
C SER A 261 11.19 9.32 9.92
N LYS A 262 9.96 9.60 10.36
CA LYS A 262 9.08 10.69 9.90
C LYS A 262 8.85 10.71 8.39
N GLY A 263 9.03 9.59 7.72
CA GLY A 263 8.84 9.41 6.29
C GLY A 263 7.52 8.72 5.93
N TRP A 264 6.60 8.57 6.89
CA TRP A 264 5.31 7.94 6.64
C TRP A 264 4.24 8.42 7.62
N ASP A 265 2.98 8.34 7.17
CA ASP A 265 1.78 8.55 7.97
C ASP A 265 0.65 7.65 7.43
N PHE A 266 -0.52 7.66 8.07
CA PHE A 266 -1.67 6.88 7.60
C PHE A 266 -2.98 7.61 7.91
N GLY A 267 -4.06 7.26 7.24
CA GLY A 267 -5.36 7.88 7.51
C GLY A 267 -6.37 7.67 6.40
N TRP A 268 -7.19 8.69 6.14
CA TRP A 268 -8.27 8.65 5.16
C TRP A 268 -8.30 9.91 4.31
N LEU A 269 -8.82 9.75 3.09
CA LEU A 269 -9.00 10.81 2.13
C LEU A 269 -10.48 11.00 1.83
N MET A 270 -10.89 12.23 1.59
CA MET A 270 -12.09 12.55 0.83
C MET A 270 -11.67 13.22 -0.47
N LEU A 271 -12.04 12.60 -1.60
CA LEU A 271 -11.62 13.00 -2.93
C LEU A 271 -12.82 13.58 -3.69
N ARG A 272 -12.57 14.57 -4.55
CA ARG A 272 -13.58 15.21 -5.40
C ARG A 272 -13.14 15.29 -6.84
N THR A 273 -14.12 15.25 -7.75
CA THR A 273 -13.91 15.36 -9.19
C THR A 273 -13.45 16.74 -9.68
N ASP A 274 -13.33 17.71 -8.77
CA ASP A 274 -12.74 19.03 -9.05
C ASP A 274 -11.27 19.12 -8.60
N GLY A 275 -10.62 18.00 -8.25
CA GLY A 275 -9.23 17.96 -7.82
C GLY A 275 -9.02 18.10 -6.32
N LEU A 276 -10.02 18.49 -5.53
CA LEU A 276 -9.86 18.65 -4.09
C LEU A 276 -9.66 17.28 -3.40
N VAL A 277 -8.61 17.19 -2.60
CA VAL A 277 -8.37 16.09 -1.66
C VAL A 277 -8.31 16.66 -0.26
N VAL A 278 -9.28 16.27 0.57
CA VAL A 278 -9.27 16.54 2.00
C VAL A 278 -8.65 15.35 2.70
N ARG A 279 -7.65 15.59 3.54
CA ARG A 279 -6.86 14.56 4.20
C ARG A 279 -7.16 14.59 5.69
N TRP A 280 -7.38 13.41 6.26
CA TRP A 280 -7.44 13.22 7.70
C TRP A 280 -6.39 12.17 8.06
N LEU A 281 -5.18 12.66 8.37
CA LEU A 281 -3.99 11.85 8.58
C LEU A 281 -3.68 11.73 10.07
N VAL A 282 -3.10 10.61 10.45
CA VAL A 282 -2.68 10.28 11.80
C VAL A 282 -1.17 10.36 11.84
N ASP A 283 -0.64 11.20 12.72
CA ASP A 283 0.78 11.16 13.08
C ASP A 283 1.04 9.85 13.85
N PRO A 284 1.84 8.91 13.31
CA PRO A 284 2.02 7.60 13.93
C PRO A 284 2.75 7.69 15.28
N TYR A 285 3.49 8.76 15.56
CA TYR A 285 4.21 8.95 16.82
C TYR A 285 3.29 9.38 17.96
N THR A 286 2.22 10.11 17.64
CA THR A 286 1.33 10.74 18.65
C THR A 286 -0.10 10.22 18.60
N LEU A 287 -0.48 9.50 17.55
CA LEU A 287 -1.84 9.11 17.19
C LEU A 287 -2.81 10.29 17.06
N GLN A 288 -2.28 11.51 16.95
CA GLN A 288 -3.10 12.70 16.75
C GLN A 288 -3.49 12.82 15.29
N PHE A 289 -4.74 13.21 15.09
CA PHE A 289 -5.27 13.47 13.76
C PHE A 289 -4.98 14.89 13.32
N GLN A 290 -4.55 15.03 12.08
CA GLN A 290 -4.34 16.30 11.40
C GLN A 290 -5.22 16.37 10.16
N LYS A 291 -5.89 17.51 9.98
CA LYS A 291 -6.69 17.80 8.79
C LYS A 291 -5.94 18.75 7.89
N SER A 292 -5.91 18.44 6.61
CA SER A 292 -5.32 19.33 5.60
C SER A 292 -6.04 19.16 4.28
N GLN A 293 -5.77 20.06 3.34
CA GLN A 293 -6.32 20.03 2.00
C GLN A 293 -5.20 20.18 0.99
N SER A 294 -5.38 19.57 -0.16
CA SER A 294 -4.49 19.70 -1.32
C SER A 294 -5.29 19.46 -2.60
N ARG A 295 -4.63 19.67 -3.74
CA ARG A 295 -5.22 19.48 -5.07
C ARG A 295 -4.35 18.54 -5.89
N HIS A 296 -4.97 17.54 -6.50
CA HIS A 296 -4.27 16.47 -7.21
C HIS A 296 -4.97 16.09 -8.51
N SER A 297 -4.18 15.62 -9.47
CA SER A 297 -4.75 14.88 -10.61
C SER A 297 -5.22 13.52 -10.12
N ILE A 298 -6.44 13.13 -10.52
CA ILE A 298 -7.10 11.91 -10.04
C ILE A 298 -7.68 11.17 -11.24
N ARG A 299 -7.46 9.86 -11.29
CA ARG A 299 -8.16 8.94 -12.20
C ARG A 299 -9.14 8.11 -11.38
N TRP A 300 -10.31 7.87 -11.94
CA TRP A 300 -11.45 7.21 -11.30
C TRP A 300 -11.78 5.95 -12.07
N PHE A 301 -11.86 4.85 -11.33
CA PHE A 301 -12.07 3.52 -11.85
C PHE A 301 -13.33 2.92 -11.27
N VAL A 302 -14.02 2.10 -12.07
CA VAL A 302 -15.19 1.33 -11.64
C VAL A 302 -15.04 -0.15 -11.97
N ARG A 303 -15.60 -1.02 -11.14
CA ARG A 303 -15.69 -2.46 -11.39
C ARG A 303 -17.09 -2.97 -11.12
#